data_AF-A0A355VB11-F1
#
_entry.id   AF-A0A355VB11-F1
#
_cell.length_a   1.000
_cell.length_b   1.000
_cell.length_c   1.000
_cell.angle_alpha   90.00
_cell.angle_beta   90.00
_cell.angle_gamma   90.00
#
_symmetry.space_group_name_H-M   'P 1'
#
loop_
_entity.id
_entity.type
_entity.pdbx_description
1 polymer ?
#
loop_
_entity_poly.entity_id
_entity_poly.type
_entity_poly.pdbx_seq_one_letter_code
_entity_poly.pdbx_strand_id
1 'polypeptide(L)'
;MAQIGSIWAAAGVSGFGRENELEADSLGAEYLRNAGYNPRAMIDVLSVLKNQEDFNVRVAQRQPTYHGLFTTHPRNDIRLQQAVAQAGTVDDAQLRESDPSVFRQQIDGLPFGENTVRTGDRNRYYQDLLSYTMVFPDQWEIRETPTTVQASAADGAASIRVEAQRMQENKEPRLFIRENLGIEDLQRSEALSQYRLLGYTGTHTNESGHHERVAAIYLGPRVFVFRAQVTDPEKVDELDRLLLSSIRTFRAIQMNERAGSTGLQVRYVQVTTGFDWAALAARSPISQYPEETLRLLNGYYPIGTPEPGEWIKILQ
;
A
#
# COMPACT_ATOMS: atom_id res chain seq x y z
N MET A 1 12.22 -2.63 -2.51
CA MET A 1 13.10 -1.85 -1.60
C MET A 1 12.44 -1.49 -0.26
N ALA A 2 11.11 -1.33 -0.17
CA ALA A 2 10.43 -1.19 1.12
C ALA A 2 10.56 -2.45 2.04
N GLN A 3 10.59 -3.65 1.44
CA GLN A 3 10.78 -4.91 2.18
C GLN A 3 12.19 -5.17 2.71
N ILE A 4 13.21 -4.41 2.26
CA ILE A 4 14.58 -4.55 2.78
C ILE A 4 14.79 -3.59 3.96
N GLY A 5 14.11 -2.44 3.98
CA GLY A 5 14.10 -1.53 5.14
C GLY A 5 13.44 -2.15 6.38
N SER A 6 12.44 -3.02 6.19
CA SER A 6 11.75 -3.71 7.30
C SER A 6 12.61 -4.80 7.96
N ILE A 7 13.51 -5.44 7.21
CA ILE A 7 14.38 -6.51 7.74
C ILE A 7 15.54 -5.92 8.56
N TRP A 8 16.12 -4.79 8.12
CA TRP A 8 17.18 -4.11 8.87
C TRP A 8 16.65 -3.39 10.12
N ALA A 9 15.43 -2.85 10.08
CA ALA A 9 14.78 -2.34 11.29
C ALA A 9 14.47 -3.46 12.30
N ALA A 10 13.99 -4.63 11.85
CA ALA A 10 13.72 -5.76 12.72
C ALA A 10 15.00 -6.42 13.29
N ALA A 11 16.10 -6.44 12.54
CA ALA A 11 17.39 -6.99 13.01
C ALA A 11 18.16 -6.07 13.96
N GLY A 12 17.88 -4.75 13.95
CA GLY A 12 18.48 -3.79 14.88
C GLY A 12 17.74 -3.64 16.22
N VAL A 13 16.46 -4.04 16.28
CA VAL A 13 15.60 -3.86 17.47
C VAL A 13 15.66 -5.03 18.45
N SER A 14 16.18 -6.19 18.05
CA SER A 14 16.29 -7.38 18.93
C SER A 14 17.46 -7.33 19.94
N GLY A 15 18.08 -6.16 20.16
CA GLY A 15 19.31 -6.03 20.93
C GLY A 15 19.20 -5.40 22.33
N PHE A 16 18.06 -4.81 22.70
CA PHE A 16 17.91 -4.19 24.02
C PHE A 16 17.37 -5.20 25.04
N GLY A 17 18.04 -5.31 26.20
CA GLY A 17 17.53 -6.12 27.30
C GLY A 17 16.25 -5.50 27.87
N ARG A 18 15.39 -6.34 28.48
CA ARG A 18 14.13 -5.91 29.12
C ARG A 18 14.29 -4.78 30.14
N GLU A 19 15.46 -4.62 30.72
CA GLU A 19 15.77 -3.52 31.65
C GLU A 19 15.88 -2.17 30.91
N ASN A 20 16.50 -2.17 29.73
CA ASN A 20 16.67 -0.98 28.89
C ASN A 20 15.33 -0.51 28.31
N GLU A 21 14.46 -1.44 27.92
CA GLU A 21 13.10 -1.13 27.44
C GLU A 21 12.29 -0.40 28.51
N LEU A 22 12.40 -0.87 29.76
CA LEU A 22 11.67 -0.33 30.90
C LEU A 22 12.23 1.02 31.37
N GLU A 23 13.56 1.17 31.34
CA GLU A 23 14.20 2.46 31.57
C GLU A 23 13.78 3.49 30.52
N ALA A 24 13.72 3.10 29.24
CA ALA A 24 13.25 3.97 28.16
C ALA A 24 11.79 4.37 28.34
N ASP A 25 10.91 3.45 28.73
CA ASP A 25 9.50 3.73 29.02
C ASP A 25 9.35 4.70 30.20
N SER A 26 10.13 4.50 31.27
CA SER A 26 10.15 5.39 32.44
C SER A 26 10.61 6.80 32.09
N LEU A 27 11.71 6.92 31.35
CA LEU A 27 12.21 8.21 30.86
C LEU A 27 11.22 8.88 29.91
N GLY A 28 10.56 8.11 29.04
CA GLY A 28 9.52 8.61 28.15
C GLY A 28 8.34 9.24 28.91
N ALA A 29 7.87 8.58 29.97
CA ALA A 29 6.82 9.10 30.83
C ALA A 29 7.24 10.38 31.56
N GLU A 30 8.50 10.43 32.04
CA GLU A 30 9.07 11.62 32.68
C GLU A 30 9.20 12.79 31.69
N TYR A 31 9.66 12.53 30.47
CA TYR A 31 9.77 13.55 29.42
C TYR A 31 8.42 14.13 29.02
N LEU A 32 7.39 13.29 28.89
CA LEU A 32 6.02 13.77 28.63
C LEU A 32 5.56 14.70 29.75
N ARG A 33 5.71 14.29 31.01
CA ARG A 33 5.37 15.13 32.16
C ARG A 33 6.11 16.47 32.12
N ASN A 34 7.43 16.43 31.97
CA ASN A 34 8.27 17.63 31.98
C ASN A 34 7.95 18.57 30.80
N ALA A 35 7.46 18.03 29.68
CA ALA A 35 6.98 18.78 28.53
C ALA A 35 5.53 19.30 28.69
N GLY A 36 4.84 18.95 29.77
CA GLY A 36 3.45 19.34 30.05
C GLY A 36 2.40 18.43 29.40
N TYR A 37 2.77 17.23 28.95
CA TYR A 37 1.85 16.24 28.40
C TYR A 37 1.48 15.17 29.43
N ASN A 38 0.26 14.63 29.33
CA ASN A 38 -0.21 13.55 30.19
C ASN A 38 0.59 12.25 29.92
N PRO A 39 1.37 11.73 30.89
CA PRO A 39 2.15 10.50 30.70
C PRO A 39 1.28 9.27 30.38
N ARG A 40 0.00 9.27 30.77
CA ARG A 40 -0.94 8.18 30.46
C ARG A 40 -1.21 8.03 28.97
N ALA A 41 -0.97 9.05 28.14
CA ALA A 41 -1.14 8.97 26.69
C ALA A 41 -0.28 7.86 26.04
N MET A 42 0.84 7.45 26.68
CA MET A 42 1.62 6.30 26.22
C MET A 42 0.80 5.01 26.24
N ILE A 43 -0.02 4.82 27.28
CA ILE A 43 -0.89 3.64 27.42
C ILE A 43 -1.96 3.66 26.32
N ASP A 44 -2.47 4.84 25.96
CA ASP A 44 -3.46 5.00 24.89
C ASP A 44 -2.87 4.62 23.52
N VAL A 45 -1.66 5.09 23.21
CA VAL A 45 -0.96 4.75 21.96
C VAL A 45 -0.70 3.25 21.86
N LEU A 46 -0.17 2.63 22.92
CA LEU A 46 0.06 1.18 22.97
C LEU A 46 -1.25 0.40 22.87
N SER A 47 -2.34 0.97 23.40
CA SER A 47 -3.67 0.40 23.26
C SER A 47 -4.12 0.40 21.80
N VAL A 48 -3.97 1.50 21.07
CA VAL A 48 -4.29 1.53 19.63
C VAL A 48 -3.45 0.52 18.85
N LEU A 49 -2.15 0.44 19.10
CA LEU A 49 -1.24 -0.46 18.39
C LEU A 49 -1.58 -1.95 18.60
N LYS A 50 -1.87 -2.36 19.84
CA LYS A 50 -2.32 -3.73 20.07
C LYS A 50 -3.71 -4.01 19.48
N ASN A 51 -4.58 -3.01 19.35
CA ASN A 51 -5.91 -3.22 18.76
C ASN A 51 -5.75 -3.54 17.27
N GLN A 52 -4.74 -2.94 16.63
CA GLN A 52 -4.34 -3.25 15.26
C GLN A 52 -3.82 -4.68 15.13
N GLU A 53 -2.99 -5.14 16.07
CA GLU A 53 -2.51 -6.53 16.09
C GLU A 53 -3.67 -7.52 16.25
N ASP A 54 -4.54 -7.32 17.23
CA ASP A 54 -5.71 -8.17 17.48
C ASP A 54 -6.64 -8.23 16.26
N PHE A 55 -6.81 -7.10 15.55
CA PHE A 55 -7.55 -7.04 14.30
C PHE A 55 -6.86 -7.83 13.18
N ASN A 56 -5.55 -7.66 12.98
CA ASN A 56 -4.79 -8.37 11.96
C ASN A 56 -4.85 -9.89 12.14
N VAL A 57 -4.72 -10.37 13.39
CA VAL A 57 -4.86 -11.80 13.73
C VAL A 57 -6.25 -12.33 13.37
N ARG A 58 -7.30 -11.55 13.66
CA ARG A 58 -8.68 -11.92 13.36
C ARG A 58 -8.95 -12.02 11.86
N VAL A 59 -8.44 -11.08 11.07
CA VAL A 59 -8.72 -10.98 9.63
C VAL A 59 -7.90 -11.99 8.80
N ALA A 60 -6.64 -12.25 9.16
CA ALA A 60 -5.73 -13.02 8.31
C ALA A 60 -6.03 -14.53 8.21
N GLN A 61 -6.86 -15.12 9.09
CA GLN A 61 -7.08 -16.58 9.22
C GLN A 61 -5.79 -17.44 9.13
N ARG A 62 -4.63 -16.84 9.42
CA ARG A 62 -3.28 -17.39 9.34
C ARG A 62 -2.49 -16.88 10.53
N GLN A 63 -1.53 -17.69 11.00
CA GLN A 63 -0.74 -17.38 12.17
C GLN A 63 0.00 -16.04 12.04
N PRO A 64 0.13 -15.27 13.14
CA PRO A 64 0.76 -13.95 13.14
C PRO A 64 2.17 -14.05 12.57
N THR A 65 2.40 -13.51 11.37
CA THR A 65 3.74 -13.49 10.75
C THR A 65 4.51 -12.21 11.11
N TYR A 66 3.94 -11.37 11.99
CA TYR A 66 4.59 -10.16 12.51
C TYR A 66 4.89 -10.36 14.01
N HIS A 67 6.13 -10.73 14.33
CA HIS A 67 6.63 -10.90 15.70
C HIS A 67 7.74 -9.89 16.06
N GLY A 68 7.81 -8.75 15.35
CA GLY A 68 8.99 -7.87 15.43
C GLY A 68 8.89 -6.67 16.37
N LEU A 69 7.71 -6.09 16.57
CA LEU A 69 7.60 -4.75 17.19
C LEU A 69 6.84 -4.71 18.53
N PHE A 70 5.99 -5.69 18.84
CA PHE A 70 5.06 -5.61 19.99
C PHE A 70 5.10 -6.81 20.93
N THR A 71 5.88 -7.84 20.58
CA THR A 71 6.18 -8.98 21.46
C THR A 71 6.89 -8.54 22.75
N THR A 72 7.50 -7.35 22.77
CA THR A 72 8.22 -6.78 23.91
C THR A 72 7.38 -5.86 24.79
N HIS A 73 6.26 -5.30 24.31
CA HIS A 73 5.41 -4.39 25.11
C HIS A 73 3.93 -4.83 25.16
N PRO A 74 3.56 -5.77 26.02
CA PRO A 74 2.16 -6.09 26.30
C PRO A 74 1.45 -4.93 27.01
N ARG A 75 0.20 -4.62 26.64
CA ARG A 75 -0.69 -3.68 27.38
C ARG A 75 -0.78 -3.92 28.89
N ASN A 76 -0.57 -5.16 29.31
CA ASN A 76 -0.64 -5.59 30.71
C ASN A 76 0.74 -5.67 31.35
N ASP A 77 1.76 -5.02 30.79
CA ASP A 77 3.00 -4.89 31.52
C ASP A 77 2.77 -3.97 32.73
N ILE A 78 2.59 -4.61 33.88
CA ILE A 78 2.47 -3.97 35.19
C ILE A 78 3.61 -2.97 35.39
N ARG A 79 4.78 -3.23 34.80
CA ARG A 79 5.97 -2.38 34.95
C ARG A 79 5.83 -1.07 34.19
N LEU A 80 5.27 -1.08 32.98
CA LEU A 80 4.95 0.15 32.26
C LEU A 80 3.90 0.98 33.02
N GLN A 81 2.85 0.33 33.52
CA GLN A 81 1.83 1.02 34.32
C GLN A 81 2.43 1.63 35.59
N GLN A 82 3.36 0.93 36.24
CA GLN A 82 4.10 1.44 37.39
C GLN A 82 5.02 2.60 37.01
N ALA A 83 5.74 2.52 35.90
CA ALA A 83 6.62 3.60 35.43
C ALA A 83 5.82 4.87 35.10
N VAL A 84 4.72 4.74 34.37
CA VAL A 84 3.79 5.84 34.07
C VAL A 84 3.17 6.41 35.35
N ALA A 85 2.81 5.55 36.31
CA ALA A 85 2.27 6.00 37.60
C ALA A 85 3.33 6.72 38.46
N GLN A 86 4.59 6.28 38.42
CA GLN A 86 5.71 6.90 39.12
C GLN A 86 6.09 8.27 38.54
N ALA A 87 5.99 8.43 37.22
CA ALA A 87 6.12 9.74 36.58
C ALA A 87 5.09 10.74 37.13
N GLY A 88 3.96 10.26 37.63
CA GLY A 88 2.92 11.07 38.26
C GLY A 88 1.98 11.73 37.26
N THR A 89 1.18 12.68 37.76
CA THR A 89 0.26 13.47 36.95
C THR A 89 0.80 14.87 36.75
N VAL A 90 0.49 15.47 35.59
CA VAL A 90 0.71 16.89 35.35
C VAL A 90 -0.46 17.64 35.97
N ASP A 91 -0.18 18.72 36.71
CA ASP A 91 -1.23 19.61 37.22
C ASP A 91 -1.99 20.25 36.05
N ASP A 92 -3.30 20.45 36.18
CA ASP A 92 -4.13 21.01 35.10
C ASP A 92 -3.62 22.37 34.58
N ALA A 93 -2.97 23.15 35.45
CA ALA A 93 -2.36 24.43 35.10
C ALA A 93 -1.06 24.32 34.28
N GLN A 94 -0.43 23.14 34.25
CA GLN A 94 0.81 22.82 33.53
C GLN A 94 0.56 21.95 32.30
N LEU A 95 -0.66 21.41 32.15
CA LEU A 95 -1.06 20.70 30.94
C LEU A 95 -0.94 21.66 29.77
N ARG A 96 0.03 21.39 28.90
CA ARG A 96 -0.01 21.91 27.54
C ARG A 96 -1.10 21.14 26.85
N GLU A 97 -2.31 21.70 26.87
CA GLU A 97 -3.41 21.24 26.04
C GLU A 97 -2.87 21.24 24.61
N SER A 98 -2.60 20.05 24.06
CA SER A 98 -2.29 19.90 22.64
C SER A 98 -3.55 20.37 21.95
N ASP A 99 -3.58 21.59 21.41
CA ASP A 99 -4.76 22.08 20.69
C ASP A 99 -5.14 21.00 19.67
N PRO A 100 -6.23 20.25 19.92
CA PRO A 100 -6.55 19.11 19.09
C PRO A 100 -6.84 19.59 17.65
N SER A 101 -7.19 20.87 17.47
CA SER A 101 -7.43 21.46 16.16
C SER A 101 -6.15 21.60 15.33
N VAL A 102 -5.02 22.00 15.92
CA VAL A 102 -3.73 22.12 15.22
C VAL A 102 -3.26 20.75 14.76
N PHE A 103 -3.31 19.75 15.65
CA PHE A 103 -2.94 18.38 15.29
C PHE A 103 -3.87 17.82 14.20
N ARG A 104 -5.19 18.02 14.33
CA ARG A 104 -6.15 17.63 13.29
C ARG A 104 -5.83 18.25 11.93
N GLN A 105 -5.51 19.55 11.88
CA GLN A 105 -5.17 20.23 10.63
C GLN A 105 -3.91 19.66 9.95
N GLN A 106 -2.94 19.17 10.73
CA GLN A 106 -1.72 18.56 10.17
C GLN A 106 -1.95 17.12 9.66
N ILE A 107 -2.94 16.42 10.22
CA ILE A 107 -3.24 15.02 9.85
C ILE A 107 -4.35 14.94 8.78
N ASP A 108 -5.21 15.95 8.67
CA ASP A 108 -6.27 16.03 7.67
C ASP A 108 -5.67 16.06 6.25
N GLY A 109 -6.11 15.15 5.39
CA GLY A 109 -5.62 14.98 4.03
C GLY A 109 -4.39 14.07 3.89
N LEU A 110 -3.86 13.52 4.98
CA LEU A 110 -2.79 12.53 4.88
C LEU A 110 -3.27 11.26 4.14
N PRO A 111 -2.47 10.70 3.22
CA PRO A 111 -2.80 9.45 2.56
C PRO A 111 -2.84 8.29 3.57
N PHE A 112 -3.76 7.35 3.36
CA PHE A 112 -4.01 6.20 4.20
C PHE A 112 -3.91 4.90 3.40
N GLY A 113 -3.17 3.94 3.95
CA GLY A 113 -2.91 2.63 3.34
C GLY A 113 -1.66 2.63 2.44
N GLU A 114 -1.28 1.44 1.97
CA GLU A 114 -0.39 1.36 0.80
C GLU A 114 -1.07 2.07 -0.36
N ASN A 115 -0.31 2.74 -1.25
CA ASN A 115 -0.81 3.37 -2.48
C ASN A 115 -1.43 2.30 -3.38
N THR A 116 -2.59 1.80 -2.98
CA THR A 116 -3.33 0.76 -3.65
C THR A 116 -4.07 1.48 -4.74
N VAL A 117 -3.46 1.36 -5.91
CA VAL A 117 -4.10 1.43 -7.20
C VAL A 117 -5.59 1.14 -7.06
N ARG A 118 -6.44 2.18 -7.09
CA ARG A 118 -7.87 1.94 -7.27
C ARG A 118 -8.01 1.28 -8.63
N THR A 119 -8.35 -0.01 -8.65
CA THR A 119 -9.06 -0.59 -9.78
C THR A 119 -10.36 0.20 -9.88
N GLY A 120 -10.38 1.24 -10.72
CA GLY A 120 -11.63 1.91 -11.08
C GLY A 120 -12.62 0.89 -11.64
N ASP A 121 -13.88 1.28 -11.79
CA ASP A 121 -15.07 0.49 -12.19
C ASP A 121 -14.94 -0.47 -13.42
N ARG A 122 -13.75 -0.61 -14.04
CA ARG A 122 -13.45 -1.39 -15.25
C ARG A 122 -12.12 -2.19 -15.18
N ASN A 123 -11.74 -2.72 -14.02
CA ASN A 123 -10.56 -3.58 -13.84
C ASN A 123 -9.24 -2.97 -14.41
N ARG A 124 -9.09 -1.66 -14.27
CA ARG A 124 -7.94 -0.90 -14.80
C ARG A 124 -6.93 -0.63 -13.70
N TYR A 125 -5.69 -1.05 -13.90
CA TYR A 125 -4.52 -0.77 -13.08
C TYR A 125 -3.96 0.63 -13.36
N TYR A 126 -3.56 1.35 -12.33
CA TYR A 126 -2.95 2.68 -12.36
C TYR A 126 -1.62 2.64 -11.60
N GLN A 127 -0.56 3.18 -12.18
CA GLN A 127 0.72 3.35 -11.50
C GLN A 127 1.08 4.83 -11.48
N ASP A 128 0.73 5.49 -10.37
CA ASP A 128 0.78 6.95 -10.26
C ASP A 128 2.21 7.50 -10.36
N LEU A 129 3.19 6.84 -9.73
CA LEU A 129 4.61 7.26 -9.73
C LEU A 129 5.19 7.33 -11.15
N LEU A 130 4.75 6.42 -12.02
CA LEU A 130 5.20 6.34 -13.41
C LEU A 130 4.17 6.90 -14.41
N SER A 131 3.03 7.37 -13.91
CA SER A 131 1.96 8.02 -14.67
C SER A 131 1.41 7.21 -15.85
N TYR A 132 1.30 5.89 -15.70
CA TYR A 132 0.66 5.01 -16.69
C TYR A 132 -0.50 4.21 -16.12
N THR A 133 -1.34 3.72 -17.01
CA THR A 133 -2.45 2.81 -16.70
C THR A 133 -2.59 1.74 -17.77
N MET A 134 -3.03 0.55 -17.38
CA MET A 134 -3.38 -0.56 -18.27
C MET A 134 -4.45 -1.45 -17.63
N VAL A 135 -5.04 -2.35 -18.41
CA VAL A 135 -5.98 -3.37 -17.93
C VAL A 135 -5.25 -4.69 -17.92
N PHE A 136 -5.30 -5.38 -16.77
CA PHE A 136 -4.88 -6.77 -16.68
C PHE A 136 -6.09 -7.68 -16.85
N PRO A 137 -5.90 -8.95 -17.25
CA PRO A 137 -7.00 -9.88 -17.34
C PRO A 137 -7.73 -10.06 -15.99
N ASP A 138 -9.01 -10.37 -16.05
CA ASP A 138 -9.84 -10.54 -14.87
C ASP A 138 -9.31 -11.66 -13.98
N GLN A 139 -9.44 -11.49 -12.65
CA GLN A 139 -9.05 -12.48 -11.64
C GLN A 139 -7.54 -12.82 -11.60
N TRP A 140 -6.69 -12.01 -12.22
CA TRP A 140 -5.23 -12.18 -12.11
C TRP A 140 -4.70 -11.58 -10.81
N GLU A 141 -3.75 -12.27 -10.18
CA GLU A 141 -3.04 -11.76 -9.01
C GLU A 141 -2.03 -10.71 -9.47
N ILE A 142 -2.07 -9.51 -8.87
CA ILE A 142 -1.17 -8.40 -9.18
C ILE A 142 -0.18 -8.23 -8.03
N ARG A 143 1.10 -8.17 -8.36
CA ARG A 143 2.21 -7.84 -7.45
C ARG A 143 3.01 -6.70 -8.01
N GLU A 144 3.30 -5.70 -7.20
CA GLU A 144 3.97 -4.49 -7.66
C GLU A 144 5.15 -4.06 -6.78
N THR A 145 5.97 -3.23 -7.39
CA THR A 145 7.08 -2.48 -6.80
C THR A 145 7.05 -1.08 -7.43
N PRO A 146 7.85 -0.12 -6.94
CA PRO A 146 7.84 1.24 -7.50
C PRO A 146 8.20 1.34 -9.00
N THR A 147 8.83 0.32 -9.58
CA THR A 147 9.31 0.31 -10.97
C THR A 147 8.79 -0.85 -11.82
N THR A 148 8.06 -1.78 -11.21
CA THR A 148 7.67 -3.03 -11.86
C THR A 148 6.32 -3.49 -11.35
N VAL A 149 5.47 -3.95 -12.26
CA VAL A 149 4.23 -4.67 -11.94
C VAL A 149 4.25 -6.03 -12.62
N GLN A 150 3.78 -7.05 -11.93
CA GLN A 150 3.59 -8.41 -12.44
C GLN A 150 2.14 -8.79 -12.19
N ALA A 151 1.43 -9.23 -13.22
CA ALA A 151 0.14 -9.89 -13.09
C ALA A 151 0.28 -11.36 -13.53
N SER A 152 -0.41 -12.27 -12.86
CA SER A 152 -0.38 -13.71 -13.18
C SER A 152 -1.74 -14.37 -13.00
N ALA A 153 -2.06 -15.32 -13.89
CA ALA A 153 -3.22 -16.18 -13.74
C ALA A 153 -3.09 -17.06 -12.49
N ALA A 154 -4.20 -17.33 -11.80
CA ALA A 154 -4.22 -18.13 -10.57
C ALA A 154 -3.73 -19.58 -10.76
N ASP A 155 -3.90 -20.12 -11.97
CA ASP A 155 -3.44 -21.46 -12.37
C ASP A 155 -1.97 -21.46 -12.87
N GLY A 156 -1.32 -20.30 -12.94
CA GLY A 156 0.05 -20.15 -13.45
C GLY A 156 0.21 -20.33 -14.96
N ALA A 157 -0.89 -20.42 -15.72
CA ALA A 157 -0.85 -20.69 -17.16
C ALA A 157 -0.25 -19.52 -17.97
N ALA A 158 -0.36 -18.29 -17.47
CA ALA A 158 0.23 -17.11 -18.08
C ALA A 158 0.56 -16.02 -17.06
N SER A 159 1.48 -15.14 -17.45
CA SER A 159 1.84 -13.97 -16.66
C SER A 159 2.28 -12.81 -17.55
N ILE A 160 2.17 -11.58 -17.05
CA ILE A 160 2.67 -10.36 -17.69
C ILE A 160 3.42 -9.50 -16.70
N ARG A 161 4.67 -9.19 -17.04
CA ARG A 161 5.53 -8.25 -16.32
C ARG A 161 5.64 -6.96 -17.11
N VAL A 162 5.54 -5.83 -16.43
CA VAL A 162 5.83 -4.51 -16.98
C VAL A 162 6.90 -3.84 -16.13
N GLU A 163 7.97 -3.42 -16.77
CA GLU A 163 9.10 -2.74 -16.13
C GLU A 163 9.38 -1.41 -16.83
N ALA A 164 9.59 -0.36 -16.04
CA ALA A 164 9.97 0.94 -16.57
C ALA A 164 11.49 1.16 -16.48
N GLN A 165 12.10 1.51 -17.61
CA GLN A 165 13.52 1.83 -17.71
C GLN A 165 13.70 3.24 -18.26
N ARG A 166 14.74 3.95 -17.78
CA ARG A 166 15.09 5.27 -18.31
C ARG A 166 15.72 5.11 -19.69
N MET A 167 15.27 5.88 -20.66
CA MET A 167 15.88 5.89 -21.99
C MET A 167 17.28 6.49 -21.90
N GLN A 168 18.28 5.74 -22.37
CA GLN A 168 19.66 6.22 -22.52
C GLN A 168 19.88 6.82 -23.92
N GLU A 169 19.27 6.20 -24.92
CA GLU A 169 19.36 6.58 -26.34
C GLU A 169 17.97 6.56 -26.96
N ASN A 170 17.75 7.44 -27.94
CA ASN A 170 16.48 7.48 -28.68
C ASN A 170 16.54 6.53 -29.88
N LYS A 171 16.29 5.24 -29.63
CA LYS A 171 16.20 4.20 -30.67
C LYS A 171 14.75 3.90 -31.04
N GLU A 172 14.49 3.46 -32.26
CA GLU A 172 13.17 2.90 -32.59
C GLU A 172 12.84 1.71 -31.68
N PRO A 173 11.58 1.53 -31.22
CA PRO A 173 11.25 0.46 -30.27
C PRO A 173 11.61 -0.96 -30.76
N ARG A 174 11.53 -1.22 -32.07
CA ARG A 174 11.98 -2.49 -32.66
C ARG A 174 13.49 -2.70 -32.50
N LEU A 175 14.28 -1.65 -32.75
CA LEU A 175 15.74 -1.68 -32.57
C LEU A 175 16.11 -1.81 -31.10
N PHE A 176 15.36 -1.16 -30.21
CA PHE A 176 15.52 -1.33 -28.76
C PHE A 176 15.32 -2.80 -28.34
N ILE A 177 14.25 -3.46 -28.78
CA ILE A 177 14.03 -4.88 -28.45
C ILE A 177 15.19 -5.75 -28.96
N ARG A 178 15.68 -5.50 -30.18
CA ARG A 178 16.80 -6.25 -30.75
C ARG A 178 18.11 -6.01 -30.01
N GLU A 179 18.52 -4.75 -29.84
CA GLU A 179 19.87 -4.38 -29.40
C GLU A 179 19.99 -4.26 -27.88
N ASN A 180 18.94 -3.83 -27.20
CA ASN A 180 18.95 -3.62 -25.75
C ASN A 180 18.38 -4.82 -24.99
N LEU A 181 17.40 -5.54 -25.55
CA LEU A 181 16.85 -6.75 -24.93
C LEU A 181 17.48 -8.04 -25.49
N GLY A 182 18.27 -7.96 -26.57
CA GLY A 182 18.95 -9.11 -27.17
C GLY A 182 18.04 -10.07 -27.91
N ILE A 183 16.87 -9.61 -28.38
CA ILE A 183 15.86 -10.46 -29.03
C ILE A 183 15.83 -10.17 -30.54
N GLU A 184 16.55 -10.97 -31.31
CA GLU A 184 16.75 -10.74 -32.74
C GLU A 184 15.58 -11.26 -33.61
N ASP A 185 15.06 -12.44 -33.29
CA ASP A 185 14.11 -13.18 -34.13
C ASP A 185 12.67 -13.10 -33.60
N LEU A 186 12.10 -11.90 -33.60
CA LEU A 186 10.68 -11.72 -33.28
C LEU A 186 9.76 -12.28 -34.35
N GLN A 187 8.90 -13.22 -33.96
CA GLN A 187 7.77 -13.71 -34.72
C GLN A 187 6.52 -12.86 -34.45
N ARG A 188 5.51 -12.95 -35.33
CA ARG A 188 4.21 -12.26 -35.20
C ARG A 188 4.34 -10.80 -34.73
N SER A 189 5.33 -10.10 -35.29
CA SER A 189 5.71 -8.77 -34.82
C SER A 189 4.92 -7.67 -35.51
N GLU A 190 4.59 -6.62 -34.76
CA GLU A 190 3.81 -5.49 -35.23
C GLU A 190 4.20 -4.20 -34.50
N ALA A 191 4.01 -3.06 -35.17
CA ALA A 191 4.13 -1.76 -34.54
C ALA A 191 2.92 -1.50 -33.61
N LEU A 192 3.20 -0.95 -32.44
CA LEU A 192 2.18 -0.49 -31.50
C LEU A 192 2.07 1.04 -31.61
N SER A 193 0.93 1.52 -32.06
CA SER A 193 0.63 2.95 -32.20
C SER A 193 -0.68 3.33 -31.51
N GLN A 194 -0.90 2.80 -30.30
CA GLN A 194 -2.04 3.18 -29.47
C GLN A 194 -1.78 4.47 -28.70
N TYR A 195 -2.81 5.31 -28.53
CA TYR A 195 -2.77 6.51 -27.68
C TYR A 195 -1.62 7.49 -27.98
N ARG A 196 -1.18 7.56 -29.25
CA ARG A 196 -0.03 8.37 -29.70
C ARG A 196 1.30 7.97 -29.05
N LEU A 197 1.39 6.76 -28.50
CA LEU A 197 2.63 6.19 -28.00
C LEU A 197 3.32 5.41 -29.12
N LEU A 198 4.65 5.50 -29.14
CA LEU A 198 5.49 4.71 -30.03
C LEU A 198 5.83 3.39 -29.34
N GLY A 199 5.55 2.27 -29.99
CA GLY A 199 5.96 0.97 -29.48
C GLY A 199 6.09 -0.09 -30.56
N TYR A 200 6.56 -1.25 -30.14
CA TYR A 200 6.68 -2.44 -30.99
C TYR A 200 6.48 -3.69 -30.13
N THR A 201 5.92 -4.74 -30.72
CA THR A 201 5.75 -6.04 -30.05
C THR A 201 6.06 -7.18 -31.01
N GLY A 202 6.43 -8.32 -30.46
CA GLY A 202 6.51 -9.60 -31.16
C GLY A 202 6.58 -10.74 -30.16
N THR A 203 6.53 -11.96 -30.68
CA THR A 203 6.64 -13.19 -29.91
C THR A 203 7.97 -13.87 -30.19
N HIS A 204 8.50 -14.57 -29.21
CA HIS A 204 9.65 -15.45 -29.37
C HIS A 204 9.56 -16.59 -28.34
N THR A 205 10.49 -17.54 -28.41
CA THR A 205 10.63 -18.57 -27.39
C THR A 205 11.70 -18.11 -26.42
N ASN A 206 11.36 -17.98 -25.14
CA ASN A 206 12.32 -17.54 -24.13
C ASN A 206 13.35 -18.63 -23.79
N GLU A 207 14.35 -18.30 -22.97
CA GLU A 207 15.43 -19.22 -22.56
C GLU A 207 14.91 -20.50 -21.86
N SER A 208 13.72 -20.43 -21.25
CA SER A 208 13.07 -21.57 -20.60
C SER A 208 12.21 -22.41 -21.56
N GLY A 209 12.19 -22.10 -22.86
CA GLY A 209 11.41 -22.82 -23.86
C GLY A 209 9.93 -22.45 -23.92
N HIS A 210 9.50 -21.42 -23.18
CA HIS A 210 8.11 -20.97 -23.15
C HIS A 210 7.84 -19.89 -24.21
N HIS A 211 6.59 -19.81 -24.67
CA HIS A 211 6.15 -18.76 -25.56
C HIS A 211 6.11 -17.42 -24.80
N GLU A 212 6.87 -16.42 -25.25
CA GLU A 212 6.91 -15.09 -24.64
C GLU A 212 6.58 -14.02 -25.69
N ARG A 213 5.59 -13.17 -25.39
CA ARG A 213 5.37 -11.91 -26.08
C ARG A 213 6.13 -10.80 -25.38
N VAL A 214 6.98 -10.12 -26.14
CA VAL A 214 7.71 -8.93 -25.68
C VAL A 214 7.14 -7.69 -26.35
N ALA A 215 7.07 -6.59 -25.60
CA ALA A 215 6.78 -5.28 -26.16
C ALA A 215 7.63 -4.20 -25.53
N ALA A 216 7.91 -3.14 -26.28
CA ALA A 216 8.51 -1.92 -25.78
C ALA A 216 7.61 -0.75 -26.17
N ILE A 217 7.17 0.06 -25.20
CA ILE A 217 6.34 1.26 -25.43
C ILE A 217 7.00 2.46 -24.77
N TYR A 218 7.13 3.56 -25.49
CA TYR A 218 7.74 4.78 -24.97
C TYR A 218 6.69 5.73 -24.42
N LEU A 219 6.94 6.23 -23.20
CA LEU A 219 6.12 7.22 -22.54
C LEU A 219 7.01 8.19 -21.76
N GLY A 220 7.09 9.44 -22.24
CA GLY A 220 7.99 10.45 -21.68
C GLY A 220 9.46 10.04 -21.85
N PRO A 221 10.31 10.15 -20.81
CA PRO A 221 11.74 9.79 -20.87
C PRO A 221 12.00 8.30 -20.58
N ARG A 222 10.96 7.44 -20.67
CA ARG A 222 11.02 6.04 -20.24
C ARG A 222 10.54 5.10 -21.35
N VAL A 223 11.18 3.94 -21.39
CA VAL A 223 10.69 2.75 -22.10
C VAL A 223 10.03 1.82 -21.10
N PHE A 224 8.82 1.38 -21.43
CA PHE A 224 8.09 0.36 -20.70
C PHE A 224 8.28 -0.97 -21.44
N VAL A 225 8.95 -1.91 -20.79
CA VAL A 225 9.23 -3.24 -21.31
C VAL A 225 8.19 -4.21 -20.76
N PHE A 226 7.49 -4.87 -21.65
CA PHE A 226 6.50 -5.90 -21.35
C PHE A 226 7.11 -7.26 -21.65
N ARG A 227 7.02 -8.18 -20.70
CA ARG A 227 7.34 -9.60 -20.90
C ARG A 227 6.13 -10.41 -20.48
N ALA A 228 5.43 -10.99 -21.45
CA ALA A 228 4.22 -11.74 -21.23
C ALA A 228 4.46 -13.20 -21.62
N GLN A 229 4.48 -14.10 -20.64
CA GLN A 229 4.82 -15.50 -20.82
C GLN A 229 3.56 -16.35 -20.77
N VAL A 230 3.49 -17.34 -21.67
CA VAL A 230 2.50 -18.42 -21.63
C VAL A 230 3.23 -19.72 -21.33
N THR A 231 2.85 -20.36 -20.22
CA THR A 231 3.45 -21.60 -19.74
C THR A 231 2.70 -22.83 -20.27
N ASP A 232 1.39 -22.70 -20.50
CA ASP A 232 0.51 -23.75 -21.03
C ASP A 232 0.62 -23.84 -22.58
N PRO A 233 1.24 -24.89 -23.14
CA PRO A 233 1.43 -25.02 -24.59
C PRO A 233 0.13 -25.19 -25.37
N GLU A 234 -0.93 -25.71 -24.75
CA GLU A 234 -2.21 -25.97 -25.42
C GLU A 234 -3.03 -24.69 -25.64
N LYS A 235 -2.76 -23.64 -24.85
CA LYS A 235 -3.50 -22.37 -24.85
C LYS A 235 -2.71 -21.18 -25.38
N VAL A 236 -1.58 -21.42 -26.04
CA VAL A 236 -0.66 -20.36 -26.52
C VAL A 236 -1.40 -19.28 -27.32
N ASP A 237 -2.18 -19.65 -28.33
CA ASP A 237 -2.85 -18.66 -29.19
C ASP A 237 -3.99 -17.90 -28.49
N GLU A 238 -4.63 -18.49 -27.48
CA GLU A 238 -5.67 -17.84 -26.70
C GLU A 238 -5.06 -16.85 -25.71
N LEU A 239 -4.12 -17.33 -24.89
CA LEU A 239 -3.47 -16.53 -23.85
C LEU A 239 -2.59 -15.43 -24.45
N ASP A 240 -1.91 -15.67 -25.57
CA ASP A 240 -1.16 -14.64 -26.30
C ASP A 240 -2.06 -13.48 -26.75
N ARG A 241 -3.25 -13.79 -27.30
CA ARG A 241 -4.21 -12.75 -27.70
C ARG A 241 -4.72 -11.97 -26.50
N LEU A 242 -5.00 -12.64 -25.39
CA LEU A 242 -5.41 -11.99 -24.14
C LEU A 242 -4.31 -11.05 -23.61
N LEU A 243 -3.06 -11.51 -23.61
CA LEU A 243 -1.89 -10.73 -23.19
C LEU A 243 -1.65 -9.51 -24.09
N LEU A 244 -1.70 -9.69 -25.42
CA LEU A 244 -1.60 -8.60 -26.38
C LEU A 244 -2.72 -7.57 -26.19
N SER A 245 -3.95 -8.02 -25.92
CA SER A 245 -5.06 -7.11 -25.64
C SER A 245 -4.79 -6.24 -24.41
N SER A 246 -4.19 -6.82 -23.35
CA SER A 246 -3.77 -6.09 -22.15
C SER A 246 -2.70 -5.05 -22.48
N ILE A 247 -1.65 -5.42 -23.24
CA ILE A 247 -0.59 -4.50 -23.70
C ILE A 247 -1.18 -3.32 -24.48
N ARG A 248 -2.17 -3.58 -25.36
CA ARG A 248 -2.85 -2.55 -26.16
C ARG A 248 -3.66 -1.54 -25.35
N THR A 249 -3.96 -1.83 -24.09
CA THR A 249 -4.66 -0.87 -23.20
C THR A 249 -3.73 0.09 -22.45
N PHE A 250 -2.42 -0.11 -22.57
CA PHE A 250 -1.41 0.74 -21.93
C PHE A 250 -1.47 2.17 -22.47
N ARG A 251 -1.55 3.14 -21.55
CA ARG A 251 -1.48 4.57 -21.86
C ARG A 251 -1.07 5.41 -20.66
N ALA A 252 -0.80 6.69 -20.90
CA ALA A 252 -0.69 7.67 -19.83
C ALA A 252 -2.00 7.81 -19.04
N ILE A 253 -1.91 8.05 -17.72
CA ILE A 253 -3.05 8.43 -16.89
C ILE A 253 -3.55 9.81 -17.34
N GLN A 254 -4.85 9.94 -17.61
CA GLN A 254 -5.44 11.22 -17.99
C GLN A 254 -5.65 12.13 -16.78
N MET A 255 -5.67 13.45 -16.99
CA MET A 255 -5.74 14.43 -15.91
C MET A 255 -7.02 14.31 -15.06
N ASN A 256 -8.14 13.95 -15.68
CA ASN A 256 -9.42 13.66 -15.03
C ASN A 256 -9.44 12.31 -14.28
N GLU A 257 -8.51 11.39 -14.57
CA GLU A 257 -8.39 10.11 -13.87
C GLU A 257 -7.57 10.22 -12.59
N ARG A 258 -6.61 11.16 -12.53
CA ARG A 258 -5.82 11.43 -11.32
C ARG A 258 -6.66 11.92 -10.13
N ALA A 259 -7.75 12.63 -10.39
CA ALA A 259 -8.68 13.06 -9.36
C ALA A 259 -9.47 11.89 -8.74
N GLY A 260 -9.50 10.72 -9.40
CA GLY A 260 -10.12 9.50 -8.91
C GLY A 260 -9.13 8.43 -8.42
N SER A 261 -7.81 8.62 -8.62
CA SER A 261 -6.76 7.68 -8.14
C SER A 261 -6.02 8.14 -6.89
N THR A 262 -6.34 9.31 -6.32
CA THR A 262 -5.86 9.63 -4.97
C THR A 262 -6.36 8.55 -4.04
N GLY A 263 -5.43 7.77 -3.47
CA GLY A 263 -5.73 6.77 -2.46
C GLY A 263 -6.52 7.38 -1.30
N LEU A 264 -7.04 6.52 -0.42
CA LEU A 264 -7.83 6.98 0.72
C LEU A 264 -7.08 8.06 1.50
N GLN A 265 -7.74 9.14 1.84
CA GLN A 265 -7.20 10.20 2.67
C GLN A 265 -7.91 10.23 4.02
N VAL A 266 -7.16 10.53 5.07
CA VAL A 266 -7.73 10.77 6.39
C VAL A 266 -8.49 12.10 6.35
N ARG A 267 -9.75 12.08 6.76
CA ARG A 267 -10.58 13.29 6.89
C ARG A 267 -11.24 13.32 8.27
N TYR A 268 -11.35 14.51 8.86
CA TYR A 268 -12.07 14.65 10.13
C TYR A 268 -13.53 15.08 9.91
N VAL A 269 -14.44 14.42 10.63
CA VAL A 269 -15.86 14.79 10.69
C VAL A 269 -16.33 14.83 12.13
N GLN A 270 -17.30 15.69 12.40
CA GLN A 270 -17.91 15.80 13.72
C GLN A 270 -19.10 14.85 13.83
N VAL A 271 -19.18 14.15 14.95
CA VAL A 271 -20.22 13.18 15.26
C VAL A 271 -21.53 13.90 15.56
N THR A 272 -22.61 13.51 14.90
CA THR A 272 -23.95 14.07 15.12
C THR A 272 -24.76 13.19 16.07
N THR A 273 -25.84 13.74 16.63
CA THR A 273 -26.85 12.95 17.34
C THR A 273 -27.42 11.85 16.43
N GLY A 274 -27.42 10.59 16.90
CA GLY A 274 -27.85 9.43 16.11
C GLY A 274 -26.73 8.76 15.30
N PHE A 275 -25.48 9.01 15.64
CA PHE A 275 -24.33 8.33 15.04
C PHE A 275 -24.42 6.80 15.18
N ASP A 276 -24.10 6.11 14.10
CA ASP A 276 -23.99 4.66 14.03
C ASP A 276 -22.81 4.27 13.13
N TRP A 277 -21.98 3.36 13.64
CA TRP A 277 -20.82 2.86 12.92
C TRP A 277 -21.23 2.07 11.68
N ALA A 278 -22.30 1.27 11.74
CA ALA A 278 -22.73 0.46 10.61
C ALA A 278 -23.23 1.36 9.46
N ALA A 279 -24.01 2.39 9.78
CA ALA A 279 -24.45 3.39 8.80
C ALA A 279 -23.28 4.17 8.16
N LEU A 280 -22.24 4.50 8.94
CA LEU A 280 -21.04 5.16 8.41
C LEU A 280 -20.23 4.21 7.53
N ALA A 281 -20.04 2.96 7.98
CA ALA A 281 -19.31 1.92 7.26
C ALA A 281 -19.96 1.61 5.91
N ALA A 282 -21.28 1.57 5.84
CA ALA A 282 -22.02 1.35 4.59
C ALA A 282 -21.80 2.44 3.52
N ARG A 283 -21.35 3.63 3.92
CA ARG A 283 -21.04 4.76 3.03
C ARG A 283 -19.53 4.93 2.81
N SER A 284 -18.72 4.10 3.46
CA SER A 284 -17.27 4.18 3.43
C SER A 284 -16.71 3.60 2.12
N PRO A 285 -15.65 4.19 1.54
CA PRO A 285 -14.94 3.60 0.41
C PRO A 285 -14.06 2.39 0.78
N ILE A 286 -14.00 2.01 2.07
CA ILE A 286 -13.22 0.86 2.55
C ILE A 286 -13.89 -0.45 2.09
N SER A 287 -13.16 -1.31 1.39
CA SER A 287 -13.69 -2.54 0.79
C SER A 287 -13.82 -3.70 1.77
N GLN A 288 -12.91 -3.83 2.74
CA GLN A 288 -12.85 -4.96 3.67
C GLN A 288 -12.93 -4.46 5.12
N TYR A 289 -13.83 -5.05 5.91
CA TYR A 289 -14.04 -4.73 7.33
C TYR A 289 -14.18 -3.21 7.59
N PRO A 290 -15.08 -2.51 6.89
CA PRO A 290 -15.16 -1.05 6.93
C PRO A 290 -15.49 -0.53 8.34
N GLU A 291 -16.38 -1.20 9.07
CA GLU A 291 -16.76 -0.81 10.42
C GLU A 291 -15.60 -0.99 11.39
N GLU A 292 -14.96 -2.17 11.39
CA GLU A 292 -13.86 -2.48 12.28
C GLU A 292 -12.65 -1.57 12.02
N THR A 293 -12.36 -1.28 10.75
CA THR A 293 -11.29 -0.36 10.35
C THR A 293 -11.57 1.06 10.83
N LEU A 294 -12.81 1.54 10.67
CA LEU A 294 -13.21 2.88 11.15
C LEU A 294 -13.16 2.98 12.67
N ARG A 295 -13.61 1.95 13.39
CA ARG A 295 -13.49 1.86 14.85
C ARG A 295 -12.04 1.89 15.29
N LEU A 296 -11.18 1.12 14.62
CA LEU A 296 -9.75 1.04 14.93
C LEU A 296 -9.03 2.37 14.70
N LEU A 297 -9.30 3.04 13.57
CA LEU A 297 -8.75 4.35 13.23
C LEU A 297 -9.07 5.43 14.29
N ASN A 298 -10.20 5.25 14.98
CA ASN A 298 -10.73 6.18 15.98
C ASN A 298 -10.56 5.70 17.43
N GLY A 299 -9.94 4.54 17.68
CA GLY A 299 -9.73 4.03 19.04
C GLY A 299 -10.94 3.34 19.70
N TYR A 300 -12.02 3.07 18.96
CA TYR A 300 -13.23 2.37 19.46
C TYR A 300 -13.25 0.86 19.11
N TYR A 301 -12.09 0.28 18.78
CA TYR A 301 -12.00 -1.15 18.53
C TYR A 301 -11.88 -1.94 19.84
N PRO A 302 -12.54 -3.11 19.97
CA PRO A 302 -13.51 -3.69 19.03
C PRO A 302 -14.94 -3.17 19.24
N ILE A 303 -15.20 -2.51 20.37
CA ILE A 303 -16.50 -1.99 20.78
C ILE A 303 -16.35 -0.56 21.33
N GLY A 304 -17.41 0.23 21.18
CA GLY A 304 -17.47 1.62 21.64
C GLY A 304 -18.09 2.55 20.61
N THR A 305 -18.61 3.69 21.05
CA THR A 305 -19.24 4.67 20.16
C THR A 305 -18.84 6.07 20.60
N PRO A 306 -18.46 6.97 19.68
CA PRO A 306 -18.13 8.34 20.02
C PRO A 306 -19.36 9.09 20.52
N GLU A 307 -19.12 10.12 21.32
CA GLU A 307 -20.18 11.00 21.80
C GLU A 307 -20.55 12.06 20.74
N PRO A 308 -21.81 12.54 20.72
CA PRO A 308 -22.19 13.66 19.87
C PRO A 308 -21.29 14.89 20.11
N GLY A 309 -20.79 15.48 19.02
CA GLY A 309 -19.86 16.62 19.05
C GLY A 309 -18.38 16.21 18.99
N GLU A 310 -18.06 14.94 19.16
CA GLU A 310 -16.69 14.44 19.06
C GLU A 310 -16.19 14.44 17.61
N TRP A 311 -14.89 14.57 17.41
CA TRP A 311 -14.27 14.52 16.09
C TRP A 311 -13.73 13.12 15.81
N ILE A 312 -14.20 12.51 14.75
CA ILE A 312 -13.69 11.21 14.27
C ILE A 312 -13.04 11.35 12.89
N LYS A 313 -12.09 10.48 12.63
CA LYS A 313 -11.43 10.26 11.35
C LYS A 313 -12.28 9.34 10.48
N ILE A 314 -12.42 9.67 9.22
CA ILE A 314 -12.99 8.83 8.17
C ILE A 314 -12.00 8.76 7.01
N LEU A 315 -12.28 7.86 6.06
CA LEU A 315 -11.49 7.70 4.84
C LEU A 315 -12.33 8.11 3.63
N GLN A 316 -11.74 8.90 2.75
CA GLN A 316 -12.37 9.40 1.50
C GLN A 316 -11.42 9.24 0.33
#